data_AF-A0A0G0JX89-F1
#
_entry.id   AF-A0A0G0JX89-F1
#
_cell.length_a   1.000
_cell.length_b   1.000
_cell.length_c   1.000
_cell.angle_alpha   90.00
_cell.angle_beta   90.00
_cell.angle_gamma   90.00
#
_symmetry.space_group_name_H-M   'P 1'
#
loop_
_entity.id
_entity.type
_entity.pdbx_description
1 polymer ?
#
loop_
_entity_poly.entity_id
_entity_poly.type
_entity_poly.pdbx_seq_one_letter_code
_entity_poly.pdbx_strand_id
1 'polypeptide(L)'
;MRDYILENTNKMKKNNGHKKLKILFVATEAAPFAKAGGLGDVVHSLSLALKKLGQDVRIIIPRYATIDPEKCKLETKIKGIKVPTDQPGDNHFLVCNVKKSPESDVPIYFLENMEYYEQRANVYGYGDDHIRWALLCRGVLEFLKLFHWKPDIIVASDWQTGLVPNYLKTTYANDPVLSKITTIFAIHNLQYQGMCDFKFVQETERDSGKELIPDFFNPRLAKLNWMLRGIIYSDIITTVSPTYSQEITTPEYGENLEKIFSENREKLYGILNGIDYEENNPENSSNLPGNYNSKAIEKRKENKIYLQKKFGLEQNPDIFLIGMVSRLTEQKGFDLIEKITEPIFKNLPLQLVCLGDGESRYKEMISKASEKFPDKIKYFFEFDVNLPHIIFGGADGFLMPSKFEPCGITQMQAMRYGCIPIARKTGGLADTISDYDPKKNQGDGFVFQDYDPMDLFIAIVRAETCFSFSKEWRQMVKRAMKRDFSWKKSAQEYLKVFWRAIDKKNKIK
;
A
#
# COMPACT_ATOMS: atom_id res chain seq x y z
N MET A 1 0.84 -0.13 -29.22
CA MET A 1 0.26 0.15 -27.88
C MET A 1 0.75 1.48 -27.31
N ARG A 2 2.07 1.78 -27.32
CA ARG A 2 2.64 3.08 -26.90
C ARG A 2 2.13 4.27 -27.73
N ASP A 3 2.02 4.11 -29.06
CA ASP A 3 1.55 5.17 -29.96
C ASP A 3 0.03 5.40 -29.88
N TYR A 4 -0.75 4.32 -29.68
CA TYR A 4 -2.18 4.39 -29.39
C TYR A 4 -2.50 5.05 -28.04
N ILE A 5 -1.60 4.91 -27.06
CA ILE A 5 -1.67 5.61 -25.77
C ILE A 5 -1.36 7.10 -25.96
N LEU A 6 -0.33 7.46 -26.72
CA LEU A 6 0.04 8.86 -26.98
C LEU A 6 -1.03 9.63 -27.76
N GLU A 7 -1.61 9.03 -28.80
CA GLU A 7 -2.69 9.66 -29.58
C GLU A 7 -3.98 9.87 -28.76
N ASN A 8 -4.39 8.89 -27.95
CA ASN A 8 -5.57 9.03 -27.10
C ASN A 8 -5.33 9.98 -25.91
N THR A 9 -4.11 10.06 -25.38
CA THR A 9 -3.76 11.02 -24.32
C THR A 9 -3.79 12.46 -24.86
N ASN A 10 -3.37 12.67 -26.12
CA ASN A 10 -3.42 13.99 -26.76
C ASN A 10 -4.85 14.37 -27.19
N LYS A 11 -5.71 13.41 -27.58
CA LYS A 11 -7.16 13.64 -27.76
C LYS A 11 -7.87 13.96 -26.44
N MET A 12 -7.52 13.28 -25.34
CA MET A 12 -8.08 13.59 -24.01
C MET A 12 -7.68 14.98 -23.50
N LYS A 13 -6.43 15.44 -23.76
CA LYS A 13 -5.99 16.80 -23.44
C LYS A 13 -6.71 17.89 -24.25
N LYS A 14 -7.15 17.60 -25.48
CA LYS A 14 -7.82 18.59 -26.35
C LYS A 14 -9.33 18.75 -26.08
N ASN A 15 -10.01 17.75 -25.53
CA ASN A 15 -11.47 17.79 -25.34
C ASN A 15 -11.92 18.10 -23.90
N ASN A 16 -11.07 17.91 -22.88
CA ASN A 16 -11.44 18.19 -21.49
C ASN A 16 -10.67 19.39 -20.96
N GLY A 17 -11.14 20.61 -21.26
CA GLY A 17 -10.70 21.81 -20.56
C GLY A 17 -10.89 21.60 -19.05
N HIS A 18 -9.78 21.43 -18.32
CA HIS A 18 -9.64 21.36 -16.85
C HIS A 18 -10.91 21.09 -16.02
N LYS A 19 -11.65 20.02 -16.32
CA LYS A 19 -12.80 19.65 -15.50
C LYS A 19 -12.27 19.08 -14.18
N LYS A 20 -12.62 19.73 -13.07
CA LYS A 20 -12.26 19.31 -11.72
C LYS A 20 -13.11 18.10 -11.33
N LEU A 21 -12.49 16.93 -11.13
CA LEU A 21 -13.19 15.75 -10.60
C LEU A 21 -13.45 15.92 -9.11
N LYS A 22 -14.65 15.50 -8.70
CA LYS A 22 -15.03 15.32 -7.30
C LYS A 22 -14.81 13.85 -6.91
N ILE A 23 -13.85 13.61 -6.03
CA ILE A 23 -13.39 12.27 -5.67
C ILE A 23 -13.61 12.07 -4.17
N LEU A 24 -14.36 11.03 -3.80
CA LEU A 24 -14.54 10.61 -2.42
C LEU A 24 -13.78 9.31 -2.18
N PHE A 25 -12.77 9.34 -1.31
CA PHE A 25 -12.16 8.14 -0.76
C PHE A 25 -13.00 7.64 0.42
N VAL A 26 -13.39 6.37 0.37
CA VAL A 26 -14.04 5.66 1.47
C VAL A 26 -13.07 4.61 1.94
N ALA A 27 -12.68 4.69 3.21
CA ALA A 27 -11.70 3.80 3.81
C ALA A 27 -12.00 3.59 5.30
N THR A 28 -11.31 2.63 5.90
CA THR A 28 -11.28 2.42 7.35
C THR A 28 -10.17 3.23 8.02
N GLU A 29 -9.17 3.69 7.28
CA GLU A 29 -8.01 4.40 7.80
C GLU A 29 -7.71 5.65 6.99
N ALA A 30 -7.23 6.69 7.66
CA ALA A 30 -6.65 7.87 7.02
C ALA A 30 -5.73 8.59 8.02
N ALA A 31 -4.46 8.75 7.66
CA ALA A 31 -3.53 9.52 8.47
C ALA A 31 -3.91 11.03 8.50
N PRO A 32 -3.63 11.75 9.60
CA PRO A 32 -3.06 11.26 10.86
C PRO A 32 -4.10 10.70 11.86
N PHE A 33 -5.39 10.68 11.50
CA PHE A 33 -6.49 10.44 12.45
C PHE A 33 -6.64 8.96 12.85
N ALA A 34 -6.50 8.04 11.91
CA ALA A 34 -6.60 6.60 12.16
C ALA A 34 -5.62 5.84 11.27
N LYS A 35 -4.71 5.10 11.89
CA LYS A 35 -3.68 4.30 11.22
C LYS A 35 -3.49 2.98 11.97
N ALA A 36 -3.64 1.87 11.25
CA ALA A 36 -3.36 0.51 11.70
C ALA A 36 -2.39 -0.19 10.74
N GLY A 37 -2.33 0.21 9.47
CA GLY A 37 -1.37 -0.27 8.49
C GLY A 37 -0.99 0.80 7.46
N GLY A 38 -0.51 0.35 6.29
CA GLY A 38 -0.10 1.25 5.19
C GLY A 38 -1.27 1.92 4.46
N LEU A 39 -2.51 1.44 4.64
CA LEU A 39 -3.69 2.00 3.99
C LEU A 39 -3.92 3.47 4.36
N GLY A 40 -3.81 3.81 5.66
CA GLY A 40 -4.02 5.17 6.13
C GLY A 40 -3.05 6.18 5.51
N ASP A 41 -1.79 5.78 5.29
CA ASP A 41 -0.77 6.63 4.65
C ASP A 41 -1.05 6.81 3.15
N VAL A 42 -1.46 5.73 2.47
CA VAL A 42 -1.80 5.77 1.04
C VAL A 42 -3.02 6.66 0.80
N VAL A 43 -4.10 6.48 1.58
CA VAL A 43 -5.33 7.28 1.46
C VAL A 43 -5.02 8.76 1.66
N HIS A 44 -4.24 9.11 2.69
CA HIS A 44 -3.84 10.50 2.95
C HIS A 44 -2.99 11.07 1.80
N SER A 45 -1.89 10.39 1.47
CA SER A 45 -0.88 10.91 0.55
C SER A 45 -1.37 11.00 -0.89
N LEU A 46 -2.11 9.98 -1.35
CA LEU A 46 -2.73 10.00 -2.68
C LEU A 46 -3.79 11.10 -2.77
N SER A 47 -4.62 11.26 -1.73
CA SER A 47 -5.65 12.30 -1.71
C SER A 47 -5.03 13.71 -1.76
N LEU A 48 -3.96 13.94 -0.98
CA LEU A 48 -3.23 15.19 -0.98
C LEU A 48 -2.60 15.48 -2.34
N ALA A 49 -1.97 14.46 -2.95
CA ALA A 49 -1.37 14.60 -4.28
C ALA A 49 -2.40 14.91 -5.37
N LEU A 50 -3.55 14.22 -5.36
CA LEU A 50 -4.67 14.51 -6.28
C LEU A 50 -5.24 15.92 -6.07
N LYS A 51 -5.34 16.39 -4.81
CA LYS A 51 -5.74 17.77 -4.50
C LYS A 51 -4.72 18.79 -5.04
N LYS A 52 -3.41 18.53 -4.88
CA LYS A 52 -2.32 19.34 -5.46
C LYS A 52 -2.35 19.35 -7.00
N LEU A 53 -2.92 18.32 -7.63
CA LEU A 53 -3.23 18.28 -9.08
C LEU A 53 -4.56 18.99 -9.44
N GLY A 54 -5.15 19.74 -8.51
CA GLY A 54 -6.33 20.59 -8.75
C GLY A 54 -7.68 19.89 -8.60
N GLN A 55 -7.74 18.63 -8.15
CA GLN A 55 -9.00 17.89 -7.98
C GLN A 55 -9.72 18.25 -6.67
N ASP A 56 -11.04 18.04 -6.59
CA ASP A 56 -11.82 18.19 -5.35
C ASP A 56 -11.89 16.84 -4.64
N VAL A 57 -10.91 16.59 -3.77
CA VAL A 57 -10.75 15.31 -3.07
C VAL A 57 -11.27 15.42 -1.66
N ARG A 58 -12.03 14.42 -1.23
CA ARG A 58 -12.55 14.28 0.14
C ARG A 58 -12.34 12.85 0.62
N ILE A 59 -12.22 12.68 1.92
CA ILE A 59 -12.05 11.39 2.58
C ILE A 59 -13.21 11.19 3.56
N ILE A 60 -13.74 9.97 3.67
CA ILE A 60 -14.64 9.58 4.75
C ILE A 60 -14.17 8.27 5.39
N ILE A 61 -14.03 8.29 6.71
CA ILE A 61 -13.69 7.13 7.54
C ILE A 61 -14.62 7.10 8.77
N PRO A 62 -14.70 6.00 9.53
CA PRO A 62 -15.39 5.99 10.81
C PRO A 62 -14.75 6.89 11.88
N ARG A 63 -15.54 7.38 12.84
CA ARG A 63 -15.02 8.08 14.02
C ARG A 63 -14.69 7.10 15.15
N TYR A 64 -13.45 6.63 15.19
CA TYR A 64 -12.97 5.78 16.30
C TYR A 64 -12.83 6.54 17.61
N ALA A 65 -12.77 5.82 18.73
CA ALA A 65 -12.58 6.40 20.06
C ALA A 65 -11.29 7.23 20.18
N THR A 66 -10.25 6.85 19.42
CA THR A 66 -8.96 7.55 19.37
C THR A 66 -9.04 8.93 18.70
N ILE A 67 -10.10 9.21 17.93
CA ILE A 67 -10.33 10.49 17.27
C ILE A 67 -11.16 11.38 18.21
N ASP A 68 -10.44 12.09 19.06
CA ASP A 68 -10.99 13.02 20.04
C ASP A 68 -11.65 14.23 19.35
N PRO A 69 -12.98 14.45 19.53
CA PRO A 69 -13.69 15.52 18.85
C PRO A 69 -13.21 16.93 19.20
N GLU A 70 -12.75 17.16 20.42
CA GLU A 70 -12.30 18.49 20.87
C GLU A 70 -10.90 18.76 20.35
N LYS A 71 -9.98 17.80 20.50
CA LYS A 71 -8.59 17.93 20.00
C LYS A 71 -8.55 18.09 18.49
N CYS A 72 -9.40 17.36 17.76
CA CYS A 72 -9.48 17.44 16.29
C CYS A 72 -10.44 18.54 15.79
N LYS A 73 -11.04 19.33 16.70
CA LYS A 73 -12.01 20.41 16.44
C LYS A 73 -13.13 20.00 15.48
N LEU A 74 -13.72 18.83 15.72
CA LEU A 74 -14.68 18.22 14.82
C LEU A 74 -16.00 18.99 14.79
N GLU A 75 -16.37 19.48 13.61
CA GLU A 75 -17.62 20.18 13.37
C GLU A 75 -18.69 19.22 12.85
N THR A 76 -19.89 19.27 13.42
CA THR A 76 -21.00 18.47 12.90
C THR A 76 -21.49 19.02 11.56
N LYS A 77 -21.63 18.15 10.56
CA LYS A 77 -22.13 18.48 9.23
C LYS A 77 -23.54 17.97 8.97
N ILE A 78 -23.84 16.75 9.41
CA ILE A 78 -25.18 16.17 9.34
C ILE A 78 -25.44 15.38 10.63
N LYS A 79 -26.66 15.49 11.16
CA LYS A 79 -27.13 14.69 12.30
C LYS A 79 -28.28 13.78 11.88
N GLY A 80 -28.42 12.64 12.55
CA GLY A 80 -29.62 11.81 12.46
C GLY A 80 -29.80 11.10 11.13
N ILE A 81 -28.70 10.73 10.44
CA ILE A 81 -28.75 9.94 9.22
C ILE A 81 -29.29 8.55 9.60
N LYS A 82 -30.47 8.20 9.07
CA LYS A 82 -31.07 6.88 9.26
C LYS A 82 -30.49 5.92 8.22
N VAL A 83 -29.60 5.03 8.63
CA VAL A 83 -28.98 4.02 7.77
C VAL A 83 -29.79 2.73 7.85
N PRO A 84 -30.42 2.27 6.76
CA PRO A 84 -31.26 1.07 6.83
C PRO A 84 -30.42 -0.17 7.13
N THR A 85 -30.90 -1.03 8.03
CA THR A 85 -30.24 -2.30 8.37
C THR A 85 -30.79 -3.47 7.57
N ASP A 86 -31.89 -3.26 6.85
CA ASP A 86 -32.76 -4.29 6.22
C ASP A 86 -33.30 -5.33 7.22
N GLN A 87 -33.22 -5.04 8.52
CA GLN A 87 -33.83 -5.88 9.55
C GLN A 87 -35.37 -5.78 9.46
N PRO A 88 -36.10 -6.91 9.55
CA PRO A 88 -37.55 -6.88 9.65
C PRO A 88 -38.05 -6.18 10.93
N GLY A 89 -39.16 -5.44 10.85
CA GLY A 89 -39.82 -4.82 12.00
C GLY A 89 -39.47 -3.33 12.23
N ASP A 90 -39.80 -2.81 13.42
CA ASP A 90 -39.76 -1.37 13.70
C ASP A 90 -38.34 -0.80 13.81
N ASN A 91 -37.36 -1.62 14.20
CA ASN A 91 -35.97 -1.20 14.46
C ASN A 91 -35.06 -1.38 13.24
N HIS A 92 -35.45 -0.81 12.10
CA HIS A 92 -34.82 -1.04 10.80
C HIS A 92 -33.73 -0.02 10.42
N PHE A 93 -33.30 0.83 11.35
CA PHE A 93 -32.25 1.82 11.11
C PHE A 93 -31.22 1.90 12.23
N LEU A 94 -29.97 2.10 11.85
CA LEU A 94 -28.94 2.66 12.73
C LEU A 94 -28.81 4.15 12.48
N VAL A 95 -28.72 4.93 13.56
CA VAL A 95 -28.57 6.39 13.46
C VAL A 95 -27.08 6.73 13.44
N CYS A 96 -26.69 7.50 12.41
CA CYS A 96 -25.35 8.03 12.27
C CYS A 96 -25.34 9.56 12.24
N ASN A 97 -24.21 10.14 12.62
CA ASN A 97 -23.90 11.54 12.35
C ASN A 97 -22.67 11.61 11.46
N VAL A 98 -22.43 12.78 10.85
CA VAL A 98 -21.18 13.03 10.13
C VAL A 98 -20.56 14.31 10.65
N LYS A 99 -19.32 14.20 11.11
CA LYS A 99 -18.47 15.34 11.48
C LYS A 99 -17.38 15.56 10.43
N LYS A 100 -16.74 16.73 10.49
CA LYS A 100 -15.62 17.11 9.63
C LYS A 100 -14.55 17.80 10.48
N SER A 101 -13.27 17.50 10.24
CA SER A 101 -12.18 18.33 10.80
C SER A 101 -11.88 19.53 9.88
N PRO A 102 -11.76 20.75 10.42
CA PRO A 102 -11.33 21.92 9.66
C PRO A 102 -9.82 21.96 9.41
N GLU A 103 -9.03 21.19 10.16
CA GLU A 103 -7.55 21.30 10.21
C GLU A 103 -6.81 20.40 9.23
N SER A 104 -7.51 19.69 8.34
CA SER A 104 -6.89 18.77 7.39
C SER A 104 -6.63 19.42 6.03
N ASP A 105 -5.44 19.18 5.47
CA ASP A 105 -5.07 19.55 4.11
C ASP A 105 -6.02 18.96 3.06
N VAL A 106 -6.71 17.86 3.36
CA VAL A 106 -7.77 17.29 2.53
C VAL A 106 -9.05 17.23 3.37
N PRO A 107 -10.20 17.76 2.91
CA PRO A 107 -11.44 17.67 3.66
C PRO A 107 -11.77 16.21 4.06
N ILE A 108 -11.72 15.93 5.36
CA ILE A 108 -12.01 14.61 5.92
C ILE A 108 -13.29 14.64 6.75
N TYR A 109 -14.11 13.62 6.54
CA TYR A 109 -15.39 13.40 7.21
C TYR A 109 -15.31 12.15 8.06
N PHE A 110 -16.01 12.16 9.19
CA PHE A 110 -16.05 11.07 10.14
C PHE A 110 -17.49 10.60 10.32
N LEU A 111 -17.75 9.35 9.97
CA LEU A 111 -19.04 8.71 10.21
C LEU A 111 -19.11 8.28 11.68
N GLU A 112 -20.07 8.84 12.41
CA GLU A 112 -20.26 8.59 13.84
C GLU A 112 -21.40 7.59 14.05
N ASN A 113 -21.16 6.65 14.94
CA ASN A 113 -22.16 5.82 15.58
C ASN A 113 -21.60 5.37 16.92
N MET A 114 -22.39 5.56 17.98
CA MET A 114 -21.94 5.37 19.35
C MET A 114 -21.39 3.96 19.61
N GLU A 115 -22.14 2.94 19.20
CA GLU A 115 -21.83 1.52 19.48
C GLU A 115 -20.72 0.96 18.57
N TYR A 116 -20.80 1.28 17.27
CA TYR A 116 -19.96 0.65 16.26
C TYR A 116 -18.62 1.35 16.02
N TYR A 117 -18.47 2.63 16.39
CA TYR A 117 -17.23 3.38 16.13
C TYR A 117 -16.71 4.12 17.36
N GLU A 118 -17.56 4.90 18.03
CA GLU A 118 -17.10 5.88 19.01
C GLU A 118 -16.57 5.25 20.31
N GLN A 119 -16.99 4.03 20.62
CA GLN A 119 -16.50 3.23 21.75
C GLN A 119 -15.37 2.27 21.37
N ARG A 120 -14.91 2.29 20.11
CA ARG A 120 -13.91 1.34 19.60
C ARG A 120 -12.54 2.01 19.50
N ALA A 121 -11.60 1.57 20.33
CA ALA A 121 -10.22 2.06 20.32
C ALA A 121 -9.41 1.55 19.12
N ASN A 122 -9.68 0.32 18.68
CA ASN A 122 -8.98 -0.29 17.56
C ASN A 122 -9.74 -0.07 16.25
N VAL A 123 -9.00 -0.02 15.13
CA VAL A 123 -9.61 0.02 13.79
C VAL A 123 -10.27 -1.32 13.49
N TYR A 124 -9.57 -2.43 13.72
CA TYR A 124 -10.01 -3.79 13.40
C TYR A 124 -10.03 -4.71 14.63
N GLY A 125 -10.58 -5.91 14.46
CA GLY A 125 -10.41 -7.03 15.38
C GLY A 125 -11.61 -7.28 16.29
N TYR A 126 -12.77 -6.70 15.97
CA TYR A 126 -14.00 -6.98 16.70
C TYR A 126 -14.84 -8.03 15.97
N GLY A 127 -15.52 -8.90 16.72
CA GLY A 127 -16.36 -9.96 16.14
C GLY A 127 -17.53 -9.44 15.29
N ASP A 128 -17.95 -8.20 15.54
CA ASP A 128 -19.00 -7.47 14.83
C ASP A 128 -18.46 -6.52 13.74
N ASP A 129 -17.20 -6.66 13.32
CA ASP A 129 -16.60 -5.83 12.26
C ASP A 129 -17.41 -5.86 10.95
N HIS A 130 -18.05 -6.98 10.61
CA HIS A 130 -18.97 -7.06 9.46
C HIS A 130 -20.12 -6.05 9.54
N ILE A 131 -20.66 -5.78 10.73
CA ILE A 131 -21.71 -4.77 10.95
C ILE A 131 -21.11 -3.37 10.79
N ARG A 132 -19.94 -3.13 11.40
CA ARG A 132 -19.21 -1.86 11.34
C ARG A 132 -18.91 -1.47 9.89
N TRP A 133 -18.51 -2.41 9.05
CA TRP A 133 -18.17 -2.14 7.66
C TRP A 133 -19.40 -2.02 6.76
N ALA A 134 -20.49 -2.73 7.05
CA ALA A 134 -21.75 -2.57 6.32
C ALA A 134 -22.37 -1.20 6.62
N LEU A 135 -22.31 -0.77 7.89
CA LEU A 135 -22.70 0.56 8.34
C LEU A 135 -21.85 1.65 7.67
N LEU A 136 -20.54 1.43 7.48
CA LEU A 136 -19.69 2.38 6.76
C LEU A 136 -20.13 2.49 5.29
N CYS A 137 -20.26 1.35 4.61
CA CYS A 137 -20.65 1.31 3.21
C CYS A 137 -21.99 1.99 2.97
N ARG A 138 -23.02 1.62 3.74
CA ARG A 138 -24.38 2.13 3.55
C ARG A 138 -24.56 3.53 4.13
N GLY A 139 -23.91 3.83 5.25
CA GLY A 139 -23.94 5.14 5.90
C GLY A 139 -23.32 6.23 5.02
N VAL A 140 -22.24 5.92 4.28
CA VAL A 140 -21.67 6.85 3.29
C VAL A 140 -22.66 7.14 2.15
N LEU A 141 -23.36 6.13 1.66
CA LEU A 141 -24.34 6.30 0.58
C LEU A 141 -25.55 7.13 1.04
N GLU A 142 -26.07 6.88 2.25
CA GLU A 142 -27.15 7.69 2.83
C GLU A 142 -26.71 9.12 3.16
N PHE A 143 -25.48 9.30 3.66
CA PHE A 143 -24.86 10.62 3.79
C PHE A 143 -24.83 11.36 2.45
N LEU A 144 -24.38 10.69 1.38
CA LEU A 144 -24.29 11.26 0.05
C LEU A 144 -25.65 11.60 -0.56
N LYS A 145 -26.77 11.03 -0.12
CA LYS A 145 -28.12 11.47 -0.54
C LYS A 145 -28.45 12.85 0.04
N LEU A 146 -28.12 13.07 1.31
CA LEU A 146 -28.42 14.30 2.04
C LEU A 146 -27.42 15.43 1.79
N PHE A 147 -26.17 15.10 1.48
CA PHE A 147 -25.10 16.07 1.41
C PHE A 147 -25.06 16.81 0.06
N HIS A 148 -24.96 18.15 0.07
CA HIS A 148 -25.02 18.97 -1.16
C HIS A 148 -23.92 18.65 -2.19
N TRP A 149 -22.76 18.20 -1.73
CA TRP A 149 -21.65 17.82 -2.60
C TRP A 149 -21.78 16.34 -2.99
N LYS A 150 -21.82 16.06 -4.30
CA LYS A 150 -21.88 14.70 -4.85
C LYS A 150 -20.57 14.39 -5.59
N PRO A 151 -19.90 13.26 -5.31
CA PRO A 151 -18.70 12.86 -6.02
C PRO A 151 -19.03 12.39 -7.44
N ASP A 152 -18.11 12.61 -8.37
CA ASP A 152 -18.09 11.93 -9.67
C ASP A 152 -17.59 10.48 -9.50
N ILE A 153 -16.66 10.28 -8.54
CA ILE A 153 -16.01 9.01 -8.25
C ILE A 153 -16.03 8.71 -6.75
N ILE A 154 -16.41 7.49 -6.39
CA ILE A 154 -16.09 6.89 -5.10
C ILE A 154 -14.94 5.90 -5.29
N VAL A 155 -13.86 6.10 -4.53
CA VAL A 155 -12.78 5.11 -4.37
C VAL A 155 -13.06 4.33 -3.10
N ALA A 156 -13.48 3.08 -3.25
CA ALA A 156 -13.69 2.13 -2.17
C ALA A 156 -12.38 1.35 -1.94
N SER A 157 -11.72 1.59 -0.82
CA SER A 157 -10.45 0.96 -0.45
C SER A 157 -10.63 -0.35 0.33
N ASP A 158 -10.06 -1.43 -0.18
CA ASP A 158 -10.02 -2.79 0.37
C ASP A 158 -11.39 -3.41 0.71
N TRP A 159 -11.36 -4.66 1.19
CA TRP A 159 -12.55 -5.49 1.37
C TRP A 159 -13.62 -4.84 2.26
N GLN A 160 -13.22 -4.04 3.26
CA GLN A 160 -14.14 -3.37 4.20
C GLN A 160 -15.11 -2.43 3.49
N THR A 161 -14.75 -1.95 2.30
CA THR A 161 -15.60 -1.04 1.51
C THR A 161 -16.13 -1.71 0.23
N GLY A 162 -15.90 -3.02 0.06
CA GLY A 162 -16.32 -3.79 -1.11
C GLY A 162 -17.83 -3.84 -1.33
N LEU A 163 -18.64 -3.59 -0.29
CA LEU A 163 -20.09 -3.47 -0.44
C LEU A 163 -20.55 -2.12 -0.99
N VAL A 164 -19.72 -1.07 -1.00
CA VAL A 164 -20.07 0.23 -1.62
C VAL A 164 -20.45 0.07 -3.10
N PRO A 165 -19.59 -0.49 -3.98
CA PRO A 165 -19.99 -0.73 -5.37
C PRO A 165 -21.13 -1.74 -5.47
N ASN A 166 -21.20 -2.75 -4.59
CA ASN A 166 -22.29 -3.71 -4.60
C ASN A 166 -23.64 -3.02 -4.37
N TYR A 167 -23.79 -2.24 -3.28
CA TYR A 167 -25.01 -1.52 -2.95
C TYR A 167 -25.41 -0.53 -4.05
N LEU A 168 -24.44 0.17 -4.65
CA LEU A 168 -24.71 1.11 -5.75
C LEU A 168 -25.30 0.43 -6.99
N LYS A 169 -24.90 -0.81 -7.28
CA LYS A 169 -25.38 -1.57 -8.45
C LYS A 169 -26.62 -2.41 -8.18
N THR A 170 -26.97 -2.64 -6.92
CA THR A 170 -28.16 -3.41 -6.53
C THR A 170 -29.20 -2.52 -5.84
N THR A 171 -29.03 -2.25 -4.55
CA THR A 171 -30.00 -1.53 -3.71
C THR A 171 -30.27 -0.10 -4.18
N TYR A 172 -29.24 0.62 -4.64
CA TYR A 172 -29.34 2.02 -5.09
C TYR A 172 -29.24 2.18 -6.61
N ALA A 173 -29.45 1.10 -7.37
CA ALA A 173 -29.34 1.12 -8.83
C ALA A 173 -30.25 2.16 -9.50
N ASN A 174 -31.43 2.37 -8.92
CA ASN A 174 -32.44 3.31 -9.41
C ASN A 174 -32.45 4.66 -8.68
N ASP A 175 -31.53 4.89 -7.73
CA ASP A 175 -31.44 6.18 -7.04
C ASP A 175 -30.97 7.28 -8.01
N PRO A 176 -31.66 8.43 -8.11
CA PRO A 176 -31.38 9.44 -9.14
C PRO A 176 -30.03 10.16 -8.98
N VAL A 177 -29.43 10.08 -7.78
CA VAL A 177 -28.14 10.69 -7.45
C VAL A 177 -27.05 9.63 -7.46
N LEU A 178 -27.22 8.57 -6.66
CA LEU A 178 -26.17 7.60 -6.38
C LEU A 178 -25.83 6.72 -7.58
N SER A 179 -26.83 6.31 -8.38
CA SER A 179 -26.62 5.46 -9.58
C SER A 179 -25.65 6.07 -10.61
N LYS A 180 -25.47 7.40 -10.58
CA LYS A 180 -24.61 8.13 -11.50
C LYS A 180 -23.14 8.14 -11.07
N ILE A 181 -22.85 7.86 -9.81
CA ILE A 181 -21.49 7.95 -9.25
C ILE A 181 -20.65 6.77 -9.74
N THR A 182 -19.47 7.03 -10.30
CA THR A 182 -18.55 5.98 -10.76
C THR A 182 -17.81 5.37 -9.58
N THR A 183 -17.62 4.05 -9.59
CA THR A 183 -16.92 3.35 -8.51
C THR A 183 -15.59 2.78 -8.94
N ILE A 184 -14.58 3.02 -8.11
CA ILE A 184 -13.26 2.42 -8.22
C ILE A 184 -13.05 1.58 -6.97
N PHE A 185 -12.70 0.31 -7.14
CA PHE A 185 -12.34 -0.56 -6.04
C PHE A 185 -10.82 -0.70 -5.97
N ALA A 186 -10.21 -0.17 -4.91
CA ALA A 186 -8.77 -0.11 -4.72
C ALA A 186 -8.30 -1.23 -3.78
N ILE A 187 -7.50 -2.15 -4.31
CA ILE A 187 -6.98 -3.33 -3.61
C ILE A 187 -5.52 -3.12 -3.24
N HIS A 188 -5.24 -2.99 -1.94
CA HIS A 188 -3.88 -2.83 -1.41
C HIS A 188 -3.31 -4.15 -0.88
N ASN A 189 -4.18 -5.07 -0.45
CA ASN A 189 -3.78 -6.40 -0.03
C ASN A 189 -4.88 -7.43 -0.33
N LEU A 190 -4.58 -8.38 -1.23
CA LEU A 190 -5.53 -9.41 -1.63
C LEU A 190 -5.70 -10.55 -0.60
N GLN A 191 -4.77 -10.67 0.34
CA GLN A 191 -4.80 -11.73 1.37
C GLN A 191 -6.05 -11.62 2.27
N TYR A 192 -6.53 -10.41 2.52
CA TYR A 192 -7.71 -10.17 3.36
C TYR A 192 -8.94 -9.93 2.47
N GLN A 193 -9.89 -10.86 2.51
CA GLN A 193 -11.06 -10.85 1.61
C GLN A 193 -12.41 -10.66 2.31
N GLY A 194 -12.42 -10.67 3.65
CA GLY A 194 -13.61 -10.57 4.49
C GLY A 194 -13.26 -10.85 5.96
N MET A 195 -14.27 -11.19 6.77
CA MET A 195 -14.08 -11.52 8.19
C MET A 195 -13.41 -12.88 8.43
N CYS A 196 -13.47 -13.78 7.45
CA CYS A 196 -12.86 -15.11 7.51
C CYS A 196 -11.93 -15.32 6.31
N ASP A 197 -11.02 -16.28 6.46
CA ASP A 197 -10.22 -16.77 5.35
C ASP A 197 -11.04 -17.73 4.49
N PHE A 198 -11.36 -17.29 3.27
CA PHE A 198 -12.20 -18.01 2.31
C PHE A 198 -11.61 -19.33 1.84
N LYS A 199 -10.30 -19.56 2.06
CA LYS A 199 -9.66 -20.87 1.79
C LYS A 199 -10.27 -21.98 2.63
N PHE A 200 -10.80 -21.64 3.81
CA PHE A 200 -11.34 -22.61 4.77
C PHE A 200 -12.88 -22.62 4.84
N VAL A 201 -13.56 -21.81 4.02
CA VAL A 201 -15.03 -21.80 3.96
C VAL A 201 -15.53 -22.97 3.11
N GLN A 202 -16.46 -23.76 3.67
CA GLN A 202 -17.11 -24.88 2.99
C GLN A 202 -17.80 -24.43 1.71
N GLU A 203 -17.79 -25.27 0.67
CA GLU A 203 -18.32 -24.91 -0.65
C GLU A 203 -19.80 -24.46 -0.62
N THR A 204 -20.63 -25.11 0.20
CA THR A 204 -22.04 -24.76 0.40
C THR A 204 -22.26 -23.41 1.09
N GLU A 205 -21.24 -22.88 1.78
CA GLU A 205 -21.28 -21.59 2.45
C GLU A 205 -20.49 -20.50 1.70
N ARG A 206 -19.90 -20.82 0.54
CA ARG A 206 -19.15 -19.83 -0.23
C ARG A 206 -20.07 -18.73 -0.73
N ASP A 207 -19.55 -17.52 -0.74
CA ASP A 207 -20.25 -16.39 -1.33
C ASP A 207 -20.07 -16.41 -2.84
N SER A 208 -21.19 -16.50 -3.57
CA SER A 208 -21.18 -16.35 -5.03
C SER A 208 -20.87 -14.91 -5.48
N GLY A 209 -20.95 -13.94 -4.57
CA GLY A 209 -20.89 -12.52 -4.84
C GLY A 209 -22.15 -11.96 -5.52
N LYS A 210 -23.14 -12.81 -5.84
CA LYS A 210 -24.36 -12.43 -6.57
C LYS A 210 -25.63 -12.49 -5.74
N GLU A 211 -25.59 -13.21 -4.61
CA GLU A 211 -26.66 -13.22 -3.62
C GLU A 211 -26.94 -11.81 -3.08
N LEU A 212 -28.21 -11.58 -2.68
CA LEU A 212 -28.59 -10.38 -1.95
C LEU A 212 -27.75 -10.24 -0.68
N ILE A 213 -27.40 -9.00 -0.35
CA ILE A 213 -26.73 -8.71 0.92
C ILE A 213 -27.78 -8.92 2.03
N PRO A 214 -27.52 -9.79 3.02
CA PRO A 214 -28.45 -10.00 4.12
C PRO A 214 -28.49 -8.77 5.03
N ASP A 215 -29.44 -8.74 5.96
CA ASP A 215 -29.53 -7.67 6.95
C ASP A 215 -28.28 -7.62 7.84
N PHE A 216 -28.05 -6.46 8.47
CA PHE A 216 -26.83 -6.17 9.22
C PHE A 216 -26.55 -7.17 10.35
N PHE A 217 -27.58 -7.75 10.95
CA PHE A 217 -27.47 -8.61 12.13
C PHE A 217 -27.49 -10.10 11.76
N ASN A 218 -27.58 -10.41 10.47
CA ASN A 218 -27.52 -11.78 10.00
C ASN A 218 -26.08 -12.31 10.03
N PRO A 219 -25.81 -13.46 10.68
CA PRO A 219 -24.48 -14.07 10.70
C PRO A 219 -23.91 -14.38 9.31
N ARG A 220 -24.76 -14.52 8.28
CA ARG A 220 -24.32 -14.71 6.88
C ARG A 220 -23.50 -13.52 6.38
N LEU A 221 -23.74 -12.31 6.87
CA LEU A 221 -23.02 -11.11 6.43
C LEU A 221 -21.50 -11.22 6.66
N ALA A 222 -21.11 -11.80 7.81
CA ALA A 222 -19.71 -12.06 8.15
C ALA A 222 -19.07 -13.11 7.23
N LYS A 223 -19.85 -14.00 6.62
CA LYS A 223 -19.36 -15.04 5.70
C LYS A 223 -19.31 -14.60 4.23
N LEU A 224 -19.69 -13.36 3.91
CA LEU A 224 -19.60 -12.86 2.54
C LEU A 224 -18.16 -12.50 2.17
N ASN A 225 -17.77 -12.72 0.91
CA ASN A 225 -16.48 -12.30 0.37
C ASN A 225 -16.63 -10.89 -0.20
N TRP A 226 -16.26 -9.90 0.60
CA TRP A 226 -16.50 -8.50 0.24
C TRP A 226 -15.50 -8.02 -0.80
N MET A 227 -14.30 -8.61 -0.84
CA MET A 227 -13.32 -8.41 -1.89
C MET A 227 -13.87 -8.86 -3.25
N LEU A 228 -14.42 -10.07 -3.33
CA LEU A 228 -15.09 -10.62 -4.51
C LEU A 228 -16.21 -9.70 -5.00
N ARG A 229 -17.07 -9.23 -4.09
CA ARG A 229 -18.16 -8.30 -4.44
C ARG A 229 -17.65 -6.96 -4.95
N GLY A 230 -16.61 -6.40 -4.32
CA GLY A 230 -15.94 -5.19 -4.79
C GLY A 230 -15.40 -5.33 -6.21
N ILE A 231 -14.78 -6.48 -6.51
CA ILE A 231 -14.29 -6.84 -7.85
C ILE A 231 -15.43 -6.95 -8.86
N ILE A 232 -16.52 -7.66 -8.53
CA ILE A 232 -17.65 -7.87 -9.44
C ILE A 232 -18.35 -6.54 -9.78
N TYR A 233 -18.70 -5.74 -8.78
CA TYR A 233 -19.63 -4.61 -8.97
C TYR A 233 -18.97 -3.25 -9.28
N SER A 234 -17.66 -3.12 -9.10
CA SER A 234 -16.96 -1.86 -9.41
C SER A 234 -16.88 -1.59 -10.91
N ASP A 235 -16.89 -0.30 -11.28
CA ASP A 235 -16.70 0.12 -12.67
C ASP A 235 -15.23 -0.08 -13.12
N ILE A 236 -14.28 0.17 -12.20
CA ILE A 236 -12.83 -0.10 -12.36
C ILE A 236 -12.25 -0.69 -11.06
N ILE A 237 -11.25 -1.55 -11.21
CA ILE A 237 -10.42 -2.09 -10.14
C ILE A 237 -9.02 -1.51 -10.27
N THR A 238 -8.47 -0.99 -9.18
CA THR A 238 -7.06 -0.60 -9.10
C THR A 238 -6.32 -1.45 -8.09
N THR A 239 -5.07 -1.80 -8.36
CA THR A 239 -4.15 -2.37 -7.39
C THR A 239 -2.79 -1.68 -7.44
N VAL A 240 -1.90 -2.01 -6.51
CA VAL A 240 -0.75 -1.17 -6.14
C VAL A 240 0.50 -1.36 -7.00
N SER A 241 0.46 -2.18 -8.05
CA SER A 241 1.52 -2.22 -9.08
C SER A 241 1.09 -2.87 -10.39
N PRO A 242 1.64 -2.46 -11.56
CA PRO A 242 1.39 -3.07 -12.87
C PRO A 242 1.67 -4.58 -12.94
N THR A 243 2.79 -5.05 -12.41
CA THR A 243 3.14 -6.47 -12.40
C THR A 243 2.23 -7.24 -11.47
N TYR A 244 1.94 -6.73 -10.26
CA TYR A 244 1.01 -7.39 -9.35
C TYR A 244 -0.40 -7.52 -9.94
N SER A 245 -0.85 -6.54 -10.72
CA SER A 245 -2.15 -6.63 -11.42
C SER A 245 -2.23 -7.78 -12.43
N GLN A 246 -1.08 -8.27 -12.92
CA GLN A 246 -1.01 -9.46 -13.76
C GLN A 246 -0.85 -10.72 -12.90
N GLU A 247 0.00 -10.67 -11.86
CA GLU A 247 0.25 -11.79 -10.95
C GLU A 247 -1.03 -12.27 -10.26
N ILE A 248 -1.90 -11.38 -9.77
CA ILE A 248 -3.15 -11.77 -9.10
C ILE A 248 -4.17 -12.46 -10.03
N THR A 249 -3.89 -12.52 -11.33
CA THR A 249 -4.67 -13.32 -12.30
C THR A 249 -4.17 -14.76 -12.41
N THR A 250 -3.12 -15.13 -11.67
CA THR A 250 -2.58 -16.50 -11.63
C THR A 250 -2.92 -17.19 -10.30
N PRO A 251 -2.98 -18.53 -10.26
CA PRO A 251 -3.28 -19.27 -9.02
C PRO A 251 -2.29 -19.01 -7.88
N GLU A 252 -1.03 -18.68 -8.20
CA GLU A 252 0.03 -18.47 -7.20
C GLU A 252 -0.20 -17.21 -6.35
N TYR A 253 -0.75 -16.14 -6.94
CA TYR A 253 -0.92 -14.85 -6.26
C TYR A 253 -2.38 -14.41 -6.13
N GLY A 254 -3.31 -15.08 -6.82
CA GLY A 254 -4.70 -14.65 -6.92
C GLY A 254 -5.60 -15.02 -5.74
N GLU A 255 -5.08 -15.76 -4.74
CA GLU A 255 -5.79 -16.04 -3.49
C GLU A 255 -7.20 -16.64 -3.69
N ASN A 256 -7.35 -17.57 -4.65
CA ASN A 256 -8.62 -18.18 -5.10
C ASN A 256 -9.61 -17.22 -5.82
N LEU A 257 -9.16 -16.02 -6.18
CA LEU A 257 -9.92 -15.04 -6.97
C LEU A 257 -9.33 -14.84 -8.38
N GLU A 258 -8.33 -15.62 -8.77
CA GLU A 258 -7.59 -15.48 -10.03
C GLU A 258 -8.48 -15.56 -11.27
N LYS A 259 -9.50 -16.42 -11.23
CA LYS A 259 -10.49 -16.57 -12.31
C LYS A 259 -11.33 -15.32 -12.45
N ILE A 260 -11.82 -14.77 -11.34
CA ILE A 260 -12.65 -13.56 -11.34
C ILE A 260 -11.83 -12.36 -11.81
N PHE A 261 -10.56 -12.23 -11.42
CA PHE A 261 -9.69 -11.19 -11.96
C PHE A 261 -9.44 -11.38 -13.45
N SER A 262 -9.26 -12.62 -13.92
CA SER A 262 -9.09 -12.91 -15.35
C SER A 262 -10.31 -12.50 -16.16
N GLU A 263 -11.53 -12.80 -15.67
CA GLU A 263 -12.79 -12.37 -16.27
C GLU A 263 -12.96 -10.83 -16.27
N ASN A 264 -12.37 -10.15 -15.28
CA ASN A 264 -12.46 -8.70 -15.10
C ASN A 264 -11.17 -7.96 -15.54
N ARG A 265 -10.31 -8.60 -16.33
CA ARG A 265 -8.98 -8.05 -16.70
C ARG A 265 -9.06 -6.69 -17.38
N GLU A 266 -10.10 -6.46 -18.18
CA GLU A 266 -10.33 -5.19 -18.88
C GLU A 266 -10.57 -3.98 -17.96
N LYS A 267 -10.97 -4.21 -16.71
CA LYS A 267 -11.19 -3.18 -15.71
C LYS A 267 -10.15 -3.16 -14.60
N LEU A 268 -9.13 -4.03 -14.66
CA LEU A 268 -8.06 -4.13 -13.67
C LEU A 268 -6.84 -3.30 -14.09
N TYR A 269 -6.39 -2.40 -13.22
CA TYR A 269 -5.24 -1.52 -13.45
C TYR A 269 -4.28 -1.55 -12.27
N GLY A 270 -3.01 -1.84 -12.54
CA GLY A 270 -1.94 -1.69 -11.56
C GLY A 270 -1.31 -0.29 -11.61
N ILE A 271 -1.21 0.38 -10.45
CA ILE A 271 -0.63 1.72 -10.32
C ILE A 271 0.28 1.73 -9.09
N LEU A 272 1.54 2.08 -9.27
CA LEU A 272 2.49 2.15 -8.17
C LEU A 272 2.11 3.22 -7.15
N ASN A 273 2.23 2.87 -5.87
CA ASN A 273 2.21 3.87 -4.80
C ASN A 273 3.41 4.83 -4.94
N GLY A 274 3.25 6.02 -4.38
CA GLY A 274 4.35 6.97 -4.23
C GLY A 274 4.97 6.91 -2.82
N ILE A 275 6.04 7.67 -2.63
CA ILE A 275 6.62 7.96 -1.31
C ILE A 275 6.59 9.46 -1.05
N ASP A 276 6.54 9.83 0.23
CA ASP A 276 6.67 11.22 0.66
C ASP A 276 8.14 11.66 0.55
N TYR A 277 8.40 12.66 -0.29
CA TYR A 277 9.76 13.14 -0.56
C TYR A 277 10.28 14.10 0.50
N GLU A 278 9.42 14.68 1.33
CA GLU A 278 9.81 15.50 2.47
C GLU A 278 10.23 14.61 3.63
N GLU A 279 9.48 13.54 3.90
CA GLU A 279 9.85 12.53 4.91
C GLU A 279 11.09 11.73 4.48
N ASN A 280 11.18 11.37 3.19
CA ASN A 280 12.27 10.58 2.64
C ASN A 280 13.30 11.47 1.91
N ASN A 281 13.89 12.40 2.65
CA ASN A 281 14.80 13.41 2.11
C ASN A 281 16.22 13.31 2.69
N PRO A 282 17.18 12.62 2.02
CA PRO A 282 18.56 12.57 2.52
C PRO A 282 19.27 13.93 2.52
N GLU A 283 18.77 14.93 1.78
CA GLU A 283 19.33 16.28 1.72
C GLU A 283 18.90 17.13 2.93
N ASN A 284 17.73 16.83 3.51
CA ASN A 284 17.19 17.51 4.67
C ASN A 284 16.55 16.52 5.66
N SER A 285 17.37 15.66 6.26
CA SER A 285 16.91 14.66 7.24
C SER A 285 17.62 14.84 8.57
N SER A 286 16.84 15.08 9.63
CA SER A 286 17.34 15.10 11.02
C SER A 286 17.80 13.73 11.52
N ASN A 287 17.41 12.66 10.83
CA ASN A 287 17.77 11.28 11.18
C ASN A 287 19.18 10.88 10.70
N LEU A 288 19.83 11.70 9.85
CA LEU A 288 21.14 11.37 9.30
C LEU A 288 22.24 12.20 9.97
N PRO A 289 23.39 11.59 10.33
CA PRO A 289 24.57 12.34 10.76
C PRO A 289 25.10 13.31 9.71
N GLY A 290 25.08 12.89 8.44
CA GLY A 290 25.54 13.68 7.30
C GLY A 290 24.50 13.70 6.19
N ASN A 291 23.95 14.89 5.90
CA ASN A 291 23.01 15.11 4.82
C ASN A 291 23.71 15.12 3.45
N TYR A 292 23.04 14.58 2.43
CA TYR A 292 23.59 14.45 1.09
C TYR A 292 22.50 14.41 0.01
N ASN A 293 22.94 14.56 -1.24
CA ASN A 293 22.08 14.39 -2.41
C ASN A 293 22.83 13.60 -3.49
N SER A 294 22.20 13.39 -4.65
CA SER A 294 22.79 12.63 -5.76
C SER A 294 24.10 13.23 -6.33
N LYS A 295 24.42 14.49 -6.03
CA LYS A 295 25.67 15.13 -6.43
C LYS A 295 26.79 14.92 -5.40
N ALA A 296 26.44 14.68 -4.13
CA ALA A 296 27.38 14.60 -3.01
C ALA A 296 27.33 13.24 -2.27
N ILE A 297 27.27 12.13 -3.02
CA ILE A 297 27.05 10.78 -2.47
C ILE A 297 28.19 10.27 -1.59
N GLU A 298 29.39 10.83 -1.72
CA GLU A 298 30.56 10.51 -0.91
C GLU A 298 30.34 10.76 0.59
N LYS A 299 29.45 11.71 0.94
CA LYS A 299 29.05 11.97 2.34
C LYS A 299 28.32 10.79 2.98
N ARG A 300 27.81 9.82 2.21
CA ARG A 300 27.20 8.60 2.75
C ARG A 300 28.17 7.75 3.57
N LYS A 301 29.47 7.87 3.34
CA LYS A 301 30.48 7.15 4.12
C LYS A 301 30.37 7.48 5.62
N GLU A 302 30.07 8.72 5.97
CA GLU A 302 29.85 9.14 7.36
C GLU A 302 28.64 8.44 7.98
N ASN A 303 27.54 8.34 7.23
CA ASN A 303 26.33 7.64 7.65
C ASN A 303 26.57 6.12 7.82
N LYS A 304 27.39 5.53 6.95
CA LYS A 304 27.77 4.12 7.04
C LYS A 304 28.59 3.83 8.29
N ILE A 305 29.61 4.64 8.57
CA ILE A 305 30.43 4.51 9.79
C ILE A 305 29.56 4.68 11.03
N TYR A 306 28.63 5.66 11.03
CA TYR A 306 27.68 5.83 12.11
C TYR A 306 26.79 4.60 12.32
N LEU A 307 26.24 4.03 11.24
CA LEU A 307 25.42 2.82 11.30
C LEU A 307 26.22 1.63 11.86
N GLN A 308 27.45 1.42 11.38
CA GLN A 308 28.36 0.39 11.90
C GLN A 308 28.61 0.57 13.39
N LYS A 309 28.97 1.79 13.81
CA LYS A 309 29.19 2.12 15.23
C LYS A 309 27.94 1.88 16.08
N LYS A 310 26.77 2.30 15.60
CA LYS A 310 25.49 2.15 16.32
C LYS A 310 25.14 0.70 16.62
N PHE A 311 25.48 -0.22 15.70
CA PHE A 311 25.25 -1.65 15.86
C PHE A 311 26.46 -2.41 16.42
N GLY A 312 27.56 -1.73 16.75
CA GLY A 312 28.78 -2.38 17.26
C GLY A 312 29.44 -3.30 16.23
N LEU A 313 29.38 -2.93 14.96
CA LEU A 313 30.11 -3.57 13.86
C LEU A 313 31.49 -2.92 13.67
N GLU A 314 32.38 -3.61 12.96
CA GLU A 314 33.63 -3.01 12.49
C GLU A 314 33.34 -1.74 11.66
N GLN A 315 33.93 -0.62 12.07
CA GLN A 315 33.79 0.68 11.43
C GLN A 315 34.74 0.76 10.24
N ASN A 316 34.28 0.28 9.09
CA ASN A 316 35.06 0.24 7.86
C ASN A 316 34.16 0.59 6.66
N PRO A 317 34.38 1.74 5.99
CA PRO A 317 33.51 2.19 4.91
C PRO A 317 33.65 1.35 3.63
N ASP A 318 34.67 0.48 3.55
CA ASP A 318 34.96 -0.34 2.39
C ASP A 318 34.40 -1.79 2.52
N ILE A 319 33.86 -2.17 3.68
CA ILE A 319 33.13 -3.44 3.86
C ILE A 319 31.69 -3.28 3.39
N PHE A 320 31.20 -4.11 2.47
CA PHE A 320 29.83 -4.00 1.96
C PHE A 320 28.79 -4.18 3.08
N LEU A 321 27.91 -3.20 3.30
CA LEU A 321 26.89 -3.25 4.34
C LEU A 321 25.50 -3.41 3.74
N ILE A 322 24.82 -4.50 4.10
CA ILE A 322 23.45 -4.77 3.73
C ILE A 322 22.51 -4.36 4.88
N GLY A 323 21.50 -3.56 4.56
CA GLY A 323 20.38 -3.26 5.46
C GLY A 323 19.15 -4.08 5.10
N MET A 324 18.35 -4.42 6.11
CA MET A 324 17.03 -5.01 5.94
C MET A 324 16.06 -4.38 6.94
N VAL A 325 14.91 -3.92 6.47
CA VAL A 325 13.82 -3.40 7.31
C VAL A 325 12.54 -4.12 6.90
N SER A 326 12.09 -5.07 7.72
CA SER A 326 11.00 -5.97 7.35
C SER A 326 10.36 -6.65 8.54
N ARG A 327 9.10 -7.09 8.39
CA ARG A 327 8.56 -8.13 9.27
C ARG A 327 9.34 -9.43 9.08
N LEU A 328 9.56 -10.17 10.16
CA LEU A 328 10.27 -11.45 10.16
C LEU A 328 9.26 -12.59 9.90
N THR A 329 8.97 -12.86 8.62
CA THR A 329 8.01 -13.88 8.20
C THR A 329 8.49 -14.63 6.95
N GLU A 330 7.89 -15.78 6.66
CA GLU A 330 8.18 -16.54 5.42
C GLU A 330 7.90 -15.69 4.18
N GLN A 331 6.81 -14.90 4.20
CA GLN A 331 6.46 -13.97 3.12
C GLN A 331 7.62 -13.04 2.73
N LYS A 332 8.49 -12.72 3.67
CA LYS A 332 9.61 -11.79 3.51
C LYS A 332 10.95 -12.47 3.19
N GLY A 333 10.94 -13.76 2.89
CA GLY A 333 12.11 -14.48 2.39
C GLY A 333 13.08 -14.96 3.47
N PHE A 334 12.67 -14.97 4.74
CA PHE A 334 13.56 -15.39 5.82
C PHE A 334 13.93 -16.87 5.75
N ASP A 335 13.08 -17.72 5.15
CA ASP A 335 13.38 -19.12 4.85
C ASP A 335 14.45 -19.28 3.74
N LEU A 336 14.56 -18.33 2.82
CA LEU A 336 15.68 -18.27 1.85
C LEU A 336 16.97 -17.81 2.54
N ILE A 337 16.87 -16.75 3.36
CA ILE A 337 18.00 -16.19 4.11
C ILE A 337 18.61 -17.26 5.02
N GLU A 338 17.78 -18.04 5.73
CA GLU A 338 18.21 -19.15 6.60
C GLU A 338 19.21 -20.08 5.89
N LYS A 339 18.88 -20.47 4.65
CA LYS A 339 19.62 -21.47 3.89
C LYS A 339 20.97 -20.98 3.37
N ILE A 340 21.15 -19.67 3.20
CA ILE A 340 22.36 -19.08 2.60
C ILE A 340 23.23 -18.30 3.58
N THR A 341 22.74 -18.06 4.80
CA THR A 341 23.43 -17.25 5.81
C THR A 341 24.86 -17.74 6.02
N GLU A 342 25.05 -19.01 6.34
CA GLU A 342 26.39 -19.53 6.63
C GLU A 342 27.36 -19.45 5.44
N PRO A 343 27.02 -19.91 4.22
CA PRO A 343 27.85 -19.71 3.04
C PRO A 343 28.22 -18.24 2.77
N ILE A 344 27.28 -17.30 2.95
CA ILE A 344 27.53 -15.87 2.70
C ILE A 344 28.52 -15.30 3.70
N PHE A 345 28.24 -15.41 4.99
CA PHE A 345 29.01 -14.71 6.01
C PHE A 345 30.37 -15.37 6.30
N LYS A 346 30.57 -16.64 5.92
CA LYS A 346 31.90 -17.26 5.92
C LYS A 346 32.79 -16.76 4.79
N ASN A 347 32.25 -16.57 3.59
CA ASN A 347 33.06 -16.41 2.39
C ASN A 347 33.12 -14.98 1.84
N LEU A 348 32.21 -14.09 2.24
CA LEU A 348 32.14 -12.72 1.72
C LEU A 348 32.51 -11.66 2.79
N PRO A 349 33.18 -10.56 2.38
CA PRO A 349 33.54 -9.44 3.25
C PRO A 349 32.36 -8.46 3.37
N LEU A 350 31.26 -8.91 3.97
CA LEU A 350 30.06 -8.09 4.15
C LEU A 350 29.50 -8.12 5.57
N GLN A 351 28.66 -7.14 5.86
CA GLN A 351 27.91 -6.98 7.10
C GLN A 351 26.40 -6.93 6.80
N LEU A 352 25.59 -7.29 7.79
CA LEU A 352 24.12 -7.22 7.76
C LEU A 352 23.59 -6.57 9.03
N VAL A 353 22.71 -5.59 8.83
CA VAL A 353 21.86 -5.01 9.87
C VAL A 353 20.39 -5.33 9.53
N CYS A 354 19.72 -6.04 10.44
CA CYS A 354 18.31 -6.42 10.29
C CYS A 354 17.43 -5.69 11.32
N LEU A 355 16.43 -4.95 10.86
CA LEU A 355 15.43 -4.27 11.69
C LEU A 355 14.05 -4.87 11.44
N GLY A 356 13.38 -5.27 12.53
CA GLY A 356 11.95 -5.55 12.55
C GLY A 356 11.56 -6.71 13.45
N ASP A 357 10.27 -6.87 13.65
CA ASP A 357 9.67 -7.92 14.47
C ASP A 357 8.89 -8.93 13.63
N GLY A 358 8.58 -10.09 14.19
CA GLY A 358 7.76 -11.10 13.54
C GLY A 358 7.76 -12.42 14.28
N GLU A 359 7.75 -13.51 13.52
CA GLU A 359 7.64 -14.87 14.05
C GLU A 359 8.88 -15.24 14.88
N SER A 360 8.65 -15.89 16.03
CA SER A 360 9.72 -16.26 16.97
C SER A 360 10.80 -17.12 16.34
N ARG A 361 10.45 -18.01 15.41
CA ARG A 361 11.41 -18.86 14.68
C ARG A 361 12.45 -18.03 13.93
N TYR A 362 12.03 -16.99 13.21
CA TYR A 362 12.95 -16.16 12.42
C TYR A 362 13.74 -15.19 13.30
N LYS A 363 13.19 -14.76 14.44
CA LYS A 363 13.96 -14.04 15.47
C LYS A 363 15.10 -14.91 16.00
N GLU A 364 14.79 -16.13 16.43
CA GLU A 364 15.79 -17.08 16.92
C GLU A 364 16.85 -17.41 15.86
N MET A 365 16.44 -17.58 14.60
CA MET A 365 17.34 -17.80 13.47
C MET A 365 18.35 -16.64 13.31
N ILE A 366 17.90 -15.38 13.30
CA ILE A 366 18.77 -14.21 13.19
C ILE A 366 19.68 -14.07 14.42
N SER A 367 19.14 -14.33 15.63
CA SER A 367 19.93 -14.28 16.86
C SER A 367 21.08 -15.29 16.85
N LYS A 368 20.82 -16.55 16.48
CA LYS A 368 21.87 -17.59 16.33
C LYS A 368 22.90 -17.24 15.26
N ALA A 369 22.45 -16.67 14.13
CA ALA A 369 23.35 -16.20 13.10
C ALA A 369 24.26 -15.06 13.60
N SER A 370 23.72 -14.13 14.38
CA SER A 370 24.48 -13.04 15.02
C SER A 370 25.49 -13.56 16.05
N GLU A 371 25.14 -14.57 16.85
CA GLU A 371 26.09 -15.22 17.78
C GLU A 371 27.24 -15.92 17.04
N LYS A 372 26.95 -16.54 15.88
CA LYS A 372 27.94 -17.22 15.04
C LYS A 372 28.83 -16.25 14.26
N PHE A 373 28.30 -15.09 13.88
CA PHE A 373 28.99 -14.05 13.11
C PHE A 373 28.85 -12.68 13.77
N PRO A 374 29.39 -12.49 15.00
CA PRO A 374 29.11 -11.32 15.83
C PRO A 374 29.63 -10.01 15.23
N ASP A 375 30.68 -10.06 14.43
CA ASP A 375 31.28 -8.89 13.78
C ASP A 375 30.64 -8.57 12.40
N LYS A 376 29.70 -9.41 11.95
CA LYS A 376 29.06 -9.28 10.62
C LYS A 376 27.55 -9.10 10.69
N ILE A 377 26.85 -9.74 11.62
CA ILE A 377 25.38 -9.72 11.67
C ILE A 377 24.91 -9.08 12.96
N LYS A 378 24.08 -8.04 12.84
CA LYS A 378 23.41 -7.39 13.96
C LYS A 378 21.93 -7.18 13.67
N TYR A 379 21.13 -7.09 14.71
CA TYR A 379 19.69 -6.95 14.58
C TYR A 379 19.07 -6.05 15.65
N PHE A 380 17.85 -5.59 15.39
CA PHE A 380 16.99 -4.88 16.34
C PHE A 380 15.54 -5.29 16.11
N PHE A 381 14.91 -5.93 17.10
CA PHE A 381 13.56 -6.51 16.95
C PHE A 381 12.41 -5.60 17.40
N GLU A 382 12.69 -4.35 17.73
CA GLU A 382 11.67 -3.40 18.14
C GLU A 382 11.31 -2.45 17.00
N PHE A 383 10.09 -1.89 17.07
CA PHE A 383 9.65 -0.86 16.15
C PHE A 383 10.37 0.46 16.45
N ASP A 384 10.96 1.05 15.42
CA ASP A 384 11.59 2.37 15.51
C ASP A 384 11.25 3.17 14.26
N VAL A 385 10.81 4.42 14.46
CA VAL A 385 10.38 5.32 13.37
C VAL A 385 11.56 5.97 12.64
N ASN A 386 12.72 6.11 13.29
CA ASN A 386 13.88 6.83 12.78
C ASN A 386 14.95 5.87 12.22
N LEU A 387 15.10 4.69 12.82
CA LEU A 387 16.12 3.71 12.45
C LEU A 387 16.05 3.25 10.99
N PRO A 388 14.86 3.10 10.36
CA PRO A 388 14.79 2.83 8.92
C PRO A 388 15.54 3.87 8.09
N HIS A 389 15.38 5.17 8.39
CA HIS A 389 16.08 6.25 7.68
C HIS A 389 17.59 6.18 7.86
N ILE A 390 18.06 5.81 9.06
CA ILE A 390 19.49 5.61 9.34
C ILE A 390 20.02 4.42 8.52
N ILE A 391 19.28 3.31 8.47
CA ILE A 391 19.65 2.13 7.67
C ILE A 391 19.69 2.48 6.18
N PHE A 392 18.66 3.16 5.65
CA PHE A 392 18.65 3.60 4.25
C PHE A 392 19.80 4.56 3.92
N GLY A 393 20.14 5.47 4.83
CA GLY A 393 21.22 6.43 4.63
C GLY A 393 22.63 5.85 4.75
N GLY A 394 22.80 4.80 5.56
CA GLY A 394 24.11 4.22 5.90
C GLY A 394 24.45 2.90 5.21
N ALA A 395 23.46 2.06 4.86
CA ALA A 395 23.72 0.80 4.15
C ALA A 395 24.02 1.03 2.67
N ASP A 396 24.79 0.12 2.07
CA ASP A 396 25.10 0.11 0.64
C ASP A 396 24.01 -0.61 -0.15
N GLY A 397 23.63 -1.80 0.31
CA GLY A 397 22.59 -2.65 -0.27
C GLY A 397 21.36 -2.79 0.63
N PHE A 398 20.18 -2.97 0.04
CA PHE A 398 18.92 -3.19 0.77
C PHE A 398 18.28 -4.52 0.37
N LEU A 399 18.18 -5.46 1.31
CA LEU A 399 17.75 -6.83 1.02
C LEU A 399 16.22 -6.98 1.09
N MET A 400 15.61 -7.46 0.01
CA MET A 400 14.16 -7.69 -0.10
C MET A 400 13.83 -8.99 -0.85
N PRO A 401 14.05 -10.17 -0.24
CA PRO A 401 13.88 -11.46 -0.90
C PRO A 401 12.43 -11.96 -0.79
N SER A 402 11.45 -11.05 -0.89
CA SER A 402 10.05 -11.36 -0.58
C SER A 402 9.46 -12.39 -1.55
N LYS A 403 8.66 -13.31 -1.00
CA LYS A 403 7.90 -14.32 -1.76
C LYS A 403 6.91 -13.64 -2.70
N PHE A 404 6.18 -12.67 -2.18
CA PHE A 404 5.36 -11.75 -2.95
C PHE A 404 5.38 -10.36 -2.30
N GLU A 405 5.27 -9.32 -3.12
CA GLU A 405 5.32 -7.92 -2.67
C GLU A 405 4.41 -7.05 -3.54
N PRO A 406 3.14 -6.79 -3.13
CA PRO A 406 2.15 -6.12 -3.98
C PRO A 406 2.64 -4.80 -4.57
N CYS A 407 3.30 -3.99 -3.74
CA CYS A 407 4.00 -2.77 -4.16
C CYS A 407 5.45 -2.76 -3.66
N GLY A 408 5.65 -2.92 -2.35
CA GLY A 408 6.91 -2.55 -1.70
C GLY A 408 7.06 -1.03 -1.71
N ILE A 409 7.20 -0.42 -0.54
CA ILE A 409 7.50 1.02 -0.42
C ILE A 409 8.96 1.22 -0.03
N THR A 410 9.51 0.29 0.75
CA THR A 410 10.84 0.39 1.35
C THR A 410 11.97 0.35 0.33
N GLN A 411 11.84 -0.33 -0.82
CA GLN A 411 12.81 -0.23 -1.91
C GLN A 411 12.84 1.18 -2.50
N MET A 412 11.69 1.84 -2.64
CA MET A 412 11.64 3.19 -3.20
C MET A 412 12.30 4.19 -2.23
N GLN A 413 12.09 3.99 -0.92
CA GLN A 413 12.78 4.75 0.13
C GLN A 413 14.28 4.47 0.13
N ALA A 414 14.71 3.20 0.12
CA ALA A 414 16.12 2.82 0.03
C ALA A 414 16.81 3.45 -1.19
N MET A 415 16.20 3.33 -2.38
CA MET A 415 16.71 3.93 -3.63
C MET A 415 16.80 5.45 -3.54
N ARG A 416 15.84 6.10 -2.87
CA ARG A 416 15.87 7.56 -2.64
C ARG A 416 17.07 8.00 -1.81
N TYR A 417 17.49 7.18 -0.84
CA TYR A 417 18.71 7.36 -0.06
C TYR A 417 19.96 6.79 -0.78
N GLY A 418 19.79 6.14 -1.92
CA GLY A 418 20.87 5.52 -2.69
C GLY A 418 21.30 4.15 -2.17
N CYS A 419 20.59 3.57 -1.21
CA CYS A 419 20.77 2.19 -0.80
C CYS A 419 20.21 1.26 -1.87
N ILE A 420 21.08 0.45 -2.49
CA ILE A 420 20.79 -0.27 -3.72
C ILE A 420 20.00 -1.54 -3.41
N PRO A 421 18.79 -1.72 -3.95
CA PRO A 421 17.98 -2.88 -3.63
C PRO A 421 18.55 -4.17 -4.23
N ILE A 422 18.50 -5.24 -3.43
CA ILE A 422 18.77 -6.63 -3.80
C ILE A 422 17.46 -7.39 -3.57
N ALA A 423 16.72 -7.71 -4.64
CA ALA A 423 15.31 -8.06 -4.53
C ALA A 423 14.88 -9.19 -5.46
N ARG A 424 13.81 -9.89 -5.09
CA ARG A 424 13.14 -10.81 -6.02
C ARG A 424 12.33 -10.02 -7.05
N LYS A 425 12.25 -10.50 -8.28
CA LYS A 425 11.35 -9.98 -9.31
C LYS A 425 9.89 -10.40 -9.08
N THR A 426 9.21 -9.72 -8.16
CA THR A 426 7.78 -9.93 -7.88
C THR A 426 7.06 -8.62 -7.61
N GLY A 427 5.80 -8.54 -8.02
CA GLY A 427 4.90 -7.41 -7.80
C GLY A 427 5.56 -6.06 -8.05
N GLY A 428 5.44 -5.14 -7.10
CA GLY A 428 6.00 -3.80 -7.28
C GLY A 428 7.53 -3.73 -7.25
N LEU A 429 8.23 -4.75 -6.73
CA LEU A 429 9.70 -4.82 -6.84
C LEU A 429 10.12 -4.94 -8.31
N ALA A 430 9.42 -5.76 -9.09
CA ALA A 430 9.65 -5.92 -10.52
C ALA A 430 9.40 -4.64 -11.33
N ASP A 431 8.47 -3.80 -10.87
CA ASP A 431 8.13 -2.53 -11.53
C ASP A 431 9.03 -1.36 -11.13
N THR A 432 9.66 -1.44 -9.95
CA THR A 432 10.43 -0.33 -9.37
C THR A 432 11.92 -0.46 -9.57
N ILE A 433 12.43 -1.69 -9.67
CA ILE A 433 13.87 -2.02 -9.74
C ILE A 433 14.21 -2.58 -11.11
N SER A 434 15.25 -2.03 -11.73
CA SER A 434 15.84 -2.55 -12.97
C SER A 434 17.15 -3.25 -12.65
N ASP A 435 17.24 -4.54 -13.01
CA ASP A 435 18.45 -5.34 -12.78
C ASP A 435 19.69 -4.72 -13.44
N TYR A 436 20.81 -4.75 -12.73
CA TYR A 436 22.05 -4.17 -13.19
C TYR A 436 22.72 -5.02 -14.28
N ASP A 437 22.85 -4.44 -15.48
CA ASP A 437 23.58 -4.99 -16.61
C ASP A 437 24.96 -4.33 -16.68
N PRO A 438 26.06 -5.04 -16.31
CA PRO A 438 27.40 -4.49 -16.32
C PRO A 438 27.92 -4.19 -17.73
N LYS A 439 27.41 -4.86 -18.79
CA LYS A 439 27.84 -4.62 -20.17
C LYS A 439 27.34 -3.26 -20.67
N LYS A 440 26.12 -2.89 -20.27
CA LYS A 440 25.49 -1.62 -20.64
C LYS A 440 25.69 -0.53 -19.59
N ASN A 441 26.13 -0.91 -18.39
CA ASN A 441 26.17 -0.06 -17.21
C ASN A 441 24.82 0.65 -16.97
N GLN A 442 23.76 -0.15 -16.98
CA GLN A 442 22.37 0.27 -16.77
C GLN A 442 21.74 -0.57 -15.67
N GLY A 443 20.66 -0.07 -15.08
CA GLY A 443 20.02 -0.68 -13.90
C GLY A 443 20.35 0.08 -12.62
N ASP A 444 19.52 -0.15 -11.61
CA ASP A 444 19.48 0.53 -10.33
C ASP A 444 19.29 -0.41 -9.13
N GLY A 445 19.41 -1.72 -9.35
CA GLY A 445 19.42 -2.75 -8.30
C GLY A 445 19.90 -4.11 -8.82
N PHE A 446 19.89 -5.10 -7.93
CA PHE A 446 20.19 -6.49 -8.26
C PHE A 446 18.92 -7.31 -8.08
N VAL A 447 18.50 -7.97 -9.14
CA VAL A 447 17.22 -8.69 -9.18
C VAL A 447 17.46 -10.16 -9.47
N PHE A 448 16.84 -11.04 -8.68
CA PHE A 448 16.78 -12.48 -8.93
C PHE A 448 15.35 -12.92 -9.28
N GLN A 449 15.19 -14.04 -9.99
CA GLN A 449 13.90 -14.41 -10.58
C GLN A 449 13.13 -15.37 -9.66
N ASP A 450 13.73 -16.51 -9.36
CA ASP A 450 13.03 -17.61 -8.72
C ASP A 450 13.05 -17.44 -7.20
N TYR A 451 12.01 -17.94 -6.51
CA TYR A 451 12.00 -17.96 -5.05
C TYR A 451 12.90 -19.11 -4.55
N ASP A 452 14.20 -18.95 -4.80
CA ASP A 452 15.22 -19.97 -4.62
C ASP A 452 16.44 -19.40 -3.85
N PRO A 453 17.02 -20.17 -2.91
CA PRO A 453 18.16 -19.70 -2.12
C PRO A 453 19.41 -19.39 -2.96
N MET A 454 19.70 -20.17 -4.01
CA MET A 454 20.88 -19.97 -4.83
C MET A 454 20.74 -18.73 -5.73
N ASP A 455 19.54 -18.47 -6.25
CA ASP A 455 19.23 -17.23 -6.97
C ASP A 455 19.47 -15.99 -6.08
N LEU A 456 19.02 -16.04 -4.82
CA LEU A 456 19.28 -15.00 -3.82
C LEU A 456 20.79 -14.85 -3.53
N PHE A 457 21.49 -15.97 -3.33
CA PHE A 457 22.94 -15.99 -3.11
C PHE A 457 23.69 -15.30 -4.26
N ILE A 458 23.36 -15.64 -5.51
CA ILE A 458 23.97 -15.05 -6.71
C ILE A 458 23.72 -13.54 -6.75
N ALA A 459 22.51 -13.07 -6.43
CA ALA A 459 22.22 -11.63 -6.41
C ALA A 459 23.06 -10.87 -5.36
N ILE A 460 23.25 -11.45 -4.18
CA ILE A 460 24.09 -10.86 -3.12
C ILE A 460 25.56 -10.81 -3.56
N VAL A 461 26.09 -11.89 -4.13
CA VAL A 461 27.46 -11.92 -4.66
C VAL A 461 27.65 -10.88 -5.76
N ARG A 462 26.69 -10.77 -6.70
CA ARG A 462 26.74 -9.74 -7.76
C ARG A 462 26.80 -8.34 -7.17
N ALA A 463 26.01 -8.06 -6.13
CA ALA A 463 25.97 -6.76 -5.48
C ALA A 463 27.29 -6.43 -4.76
N GLU A 464 27.79 -7.36 -3.95
CA GLU A 464 29.05 -7.22 -3.21
C GLU A 464 30.24 -7.07 -4.17
N THR A 465 30.33 -7.90 -5.20
CA THR A 465 31.41 -7.82 -6.19
C THR A 465 31.33 -6.50 -6.96
N CYS A 466 30.14 -6.04 -7.35
CA CYS A 466 29.98 -4.75 -8.02
C CYS A 466 30.34 -3.57 -7.12
N PHE A 467 30.15 -3.68 -5.80
CA PHE A 467 30.52 -2.64 -4.83
C PHE A 467 32.02 -2.31 -4.87
N SER A 468 32.87 -3.32 -5.11
CA SER A 468 34.31 -3.15 -5.32
C SER A 468 34.66 -2.26 -6.53
N PHE A 469 33.75 -2.13 -7.50
CA PHE A 469 33.90 -1.26 -8.68
C PHE A 469 33.30 0.12 -8.40
N SER A 470 34.06 0.95 -7.67
CA SER A 470 33.58 2.24 -7.12
C SER A 470 33.01 3.22 -8.14
N LYS A 471 33.43 3.19 -9.41
CA LYS A 471 32.91 4.09 -10.45
C LYS A 471 31.52 3.65 -10.88
N GLU A 472 31.36 2.37 -11.21
CA GLU A 472 30.12 1.73 -11.64
C GLU A 472 29.08 1.78 -10.53
N TRP A 473 29.47 1.43 -9.30
CA TRP A 473 28.61 1.51 -8.12
C TRP A 473 28.06 2.93 -7.91
N ARG A 474 28.93 3.95 -7.94
CA ARG A 474 28.51 5.36 -7.78
C ARG A 474 27.53 5.80 -8.87
N GLN A 475 27.69 5.32 -10.10
CA GLN A 475 26.75 5.63 -11.17
C GLN A 475 25.39 4.96 -10.95
N MET A 476 25.38 3.72 -10.48
CA MET A 476 24.16 3.01 -10.08
C MET A 476 23.41 3.72 -8.95
N VAL A 477 24.11 4.12 -7.89
CA VAL A 477 23.55 4.94 -6.79
C VAL A 477 22.91 6.23 -7.32
N LYS A 478 23.61 6.94 -8.20
CA LYS A 478 23.07 8.17 -8.82
C LYS A 478 21.82 7.91 -9.67
N ARG A 479 21.74 6.77 -10.36
CA ARG A 479 20.55 6.38 -11.12
C ARG A 479 19.38 6.08 -10.19
N ALA A 480 19.60 5.27 -9.15
CA ALA A 480 18.58 4.94 -8.14
C ALA A 480 17.99 6.20 -7.48
N MET A 481 18.84 7.12 -7.00
CA MET A 481 18.41 8.36 -6.34
C MET A 481 17.64 9.34 -7.27
N LYS A 482 17.83 9.22 -8.60
CA LYS A 482 17.17 10.05 -9.61
C LYS A 482 15.81 9.50 -10.06
N ARG A 483 15.45 8.27 -9.66
CA ARG A 483 14.13 7.72 -9.94
C ARG A 483 13.06 8.58 -9.27
N ASP A 484 11.99 8.84 -10.01
CA ASP A 484 10.83 9.56 -9.50
C ASP A 484 9.78 8.54 -9.04
N PHE A 485 9.64 8.42 -7.73
CA PHE A 485 8.66 7.65 -6.99
C PHE A 485 7.72 8.59 -6.19
N SER A 486 7.63 9.86 -6.56
CA SER A 486 6.80 10.82 -5.82
C SER A 486 5.31 10.52 -5.98
N TRP A 487 4.53 10.83 -4.95
CA TRP A 487 3.07 10.76 -5.02
C TRP A 487 2.47 11.62 -6.14
N LYS A 488 3.14 12.69 -6.56
CA LYS A 488 2.72 13.51 -7.70
C LYS A 488 2.64 12.68 -8.99
N LYS A 489 3.67 11.87 -9.26
CA LYS A 489 3.73 11.01 -10.45
C LYS A 489 2.68 9.90 -10.37
N SER A 490 2.56 9.22 -9.23
CA SER A 490 1.53 8.19 -9.04
C SER A 490 0.12 8.76 -9.19
N ALA A 491 -0.17 9.91 -8.58
CA ALA A 491 -1.49 10.57 -8.67
C ALA A 491 -1.86 10.94 -10.11
N GLN A 492 -0.89 11.27 -10.97
CA GLN A 492 -1.16 11.49 -12.40
C GLN A 492 -1.62 10.21 -13.10
N GLU A 493 -1.04 9.05 -12.77
CA GLU A 493 -1.48 7.77 -13.32
C GLU A 493 -2.87 7.36 -12.78
N TYR A 494 -3.13 7.54 -11.47
CA TYR A 494 -4.48 7.38 -10.91
C TYR A 494 -5.51 8.25 -11.63
N LEU A 495 -5.19 9.53 -11.87
CA LEU A 495 -6.10 10.45 -12.52
C LEU A 495 -6.46 10.00 -13.96
N LYS A 496 -5.50 9.42 -14.71
CA LYS A 496 -5.80 8.85 -16.04
C LYS A 496 -6.80 7.70 -15.95
N VAL A 497 -6.64 6.81 -14.96
CA VAL A 497 -7.56 5.69 -14.74
C VAL A 497 -8.94 6.20 -14.30
N PHE A 498 -8.97 7.24 -13.47
CA PHE A 498 -10.22 7.86 -12.98
C PHE A 498 -11.04 8.44 -14.14
N TRP A 499 -10.40 9.18 -15.05
CA TRP A 499 -11.07 9.66 -16.27
C TRP A 499 -11.59 8.51 -17.14
N ARG A 500 -10.79 7.44 -17.28
CA ARG A 500 -11.20 6.25 -18.03
C ARG A 500 -12.42 5.56 -17.42
N ALA A 501 -12.54 5.57 -16.09
CA ALA A 501 -13.70 5.04 -15.37
C ALA A 501 -14.98 5.83 -15.73
N ILE A 502 -14.89 7.17 -15.68
CA ILE A 502 -15.99 8.08 -16.05
C ILE A 502 -16.43 7.82 -17.49
N ASP A 503 -15.48 7.77 -18.42
CA ASP A 503 -15.77 7.57 -19.85
C ASP A 503 -16.42 6.21 -20.11
N LYS A 504 -15.95 5.13 -19.44
CA LYS A 504 -16.55 3.79 -19.57
C LYS A 504 -18.00 3.80 -19.09
N LYS A 505 -18.27 4.43 -17.93
CA LYS A 505 -19.63 4.50 -17.37
C LYS A 505 -20.59 5.31 -18.24
N ASN A 506 -20.11 6.40 -18.83
CA ASN A 506 -20.94 7.25 -19.70
C ASN A 506 -21.26 6.59 -21.05
N LYS A 507 -20.46 5.62 -21.52
CA LYS A 507 -20.73 4.87 -22.77
C LYS A 507 -21.72 3.71 -22.59
N ILE A 508 -21.94 3.26 -21.36
CA ILE A 508 -22.87 2.15 -21.03
C ILE A 508 -24.30 2.67 -20.83
N LYS A 509 -24.46 3.98 -20.60
CA LYS A 509 -25.74 4.69 -20.61
C LYS A 509 -26.10 5.12 -22.02
#